data_AF-A0AAU8ZPP9-F1
#
_entry.id   AF-A0AAU8ZPP9-F1
#
_cell.length_a   1.000
_cell.length_b   1.000
_cell.length_c   1.000
_cell.angle_alpha   90.00
_cell.angle_beta   90.00
_cell.angle_gamma   90.00
#
_symmetry.space_group_name_H-M   'P 1'
#
loop_
_entity.id
_entity.type
_entity.pdbx_description
1 polymer ?
#
loop_
_entity_poly.entity_id
_entity_poly.type
_entity_poly.pdbx_seq_one_letter_code
_entity_poly.pdbx_strand_id
1 'polypeptide(L)'
;MFNLAHVKGNNTTGVHMLQRNRKSGGFCIRTSPDTLKAFTSVEIPPAYRTLFKGKNELYEAGPYESIEEGAKELCLFIERIYGITCIWDPMRK
;
A
#
# COMPACT_ATOMS: atom_id res chain seq x y z
N MET A 1 -6.10 -2.67 -14.52
CA MET A 1 -5.75 -1.34 -13.97
C MET A 1 -6.54 -1.16 -12.69
N PHE A 2 -5.88 -0.90 -11.56
CA PHE A 2 -6.50 -0.71 -10.24
C PHE A 2 -6.37 0.75 -9.80
N ASN A 3 -7.41 1.30 -9.16
CA ASN A 3 -7.37 2.64 -8.56
C ASN A 3 -7.42 2.52 -7.03
N LEU A 4 -6.32 2.87 -6.35
CA LEU A 4 -6.20 2.86 -4.89
C LEU A 4 -7.17 3.81 -4.20
N ALA A 5 -7.60 4.88 -4.88
CA ALA A 5 -8.45 5.90 -4.28
C ALA A 5 -9.91 5.44 -4.06
N HIS A 6 -10.34 4.37 -4.75
CA HIS A 6 -11.73 3.88 -4.70
C HIS A 6 -11.92 2.70 -3.76
N VAL A 7 -10.85 2.22 -3.14
CA VAL A 7 -10.95 1.21 -2.09
C VAL A 7 -11.18 1.91 -0.77
N LYS A 8 -11.97 1.30 0.12
CA LYS A 8 -12.34 1.86 1.42
C LYS A 8 -11.07 2.27 2.20
N GLY A 9 -10.74 3.56 2.07
CA GLY A 9 -9.55 4.16 2.64
C GLY A 9 -9.58 4.10 4.15
N ASN A 10 -8.43 4.25 4.80
CA ASN A 10 -8.46 4.50 6.22
C ASN A 10 -8.99 5.92 6.48
N ASN A 11 -9.69 6.12 7.59
CA ASN A 11 -10.35 7.40 7.93
C ASN A 11 -9.37 8.58 8.13
N THR A 12 -8.07 8.34 8.15
CA THR A 12 -7.01 9.33 8.47
C THR A 12 -6.24 9.80 7.24
N THR A 13 -5.99 8.91 6.26
CA THR A 13 -5.19 9.20 5.06
C THR A 13 -5.97 9.02 3.76
N GLY A 14 -7.19 8.46 3.81
CA GLY A 14 -7.97 8.12 2.61
C GLY A 14 -7.40 6.95 1.81
N VAL A 15 -6.29 6.34 2.25
CA VAL A 15 -5.62 5.23 1.57
C VAL A 15 -5.47 4.06 2.55
N HIS A 16 -6.03 2.90 2.20
CA HIS A 16 -6.20 1.77 3.14
C HIS A 16 -4.89 1.30 3.78
N MET A 17 -3.82 1.23 3.00
CA MET A 17 -2.51 0.68 3.42
C MET A 17 -1.48 1.76 3.77
N LEU A 18 -1.88 3.04 3.85
CA LEU A 18 -0.99 4.14 4.20
C LEU A 18 -1.33 4.66 5.60
N GLN A 19 -0.43 4.50 6.57
CA GLN A 19 -0.63 4.95 7.94
C GLN A 19 0.21 6.18 8.25
N ARG A 20 -0.26 7.02 9.18
CA ARG A 20 0.55 8.13 9.69
C ARG A 20 1.54 7.62 10.73
N ASN A 21 2.83 7.82 10.48
CA ASN A 21 3.87 7.47 11.43
C ASN A 21 3.95 8.56 12.51
N ARG A 22 3.42 8.26 13.70
CA ARG A 22 3.39 9.20 14.83
C ARG A 22 4.78 9.54 15.38
N LYS A 23 5.82 8.76 15.08
CA LYS A 23 7.18 9.00 15.57
C LYS A 23 8.00 9.92 14.65
N SER A 24 7.86 9.77 13.33
CA SER A 24 8.56 10.59 12.34
C SER A 24 7.74 11.76 11.79
N GLY A 25 6.43 11.82 12.09
CA GLY A 25 5.53 12.87 11.60
C GLY A 25 5.01 12.67 10.18
N GLY A 26 5.64 11.79 9.39
CA GLY A 26 5.27 11.46 8.01
C GLY A 26 4.29 10.29 7.88
N PHE A 27 4.24 9.70 6.69
CA PHE A 27 3.40 8.56 6.35
C PHE A 27 4.27 7.32 6.10
N CYS A 28 3.74 6.13 6.39
CA CYS A 28 4.37 4.87 6.04
C CYS A 28 3.35 3.94 5.39
N ILE A 29 3.79 3.20 4.39
CA ILE A 29 3.03 2.07 3.87
C ILE A 29 3.12 0.98 4.92
N ARG A 30 1.96 0.47 5.32
CA ARG A 30 1.86 -0.65 6.25
C ARG A 30 0.83 -1.63 5.72
N THR A 31 1.32 -2.77 5.25
CA THR A 31 0.45 -3.81 4.66
C THR A 31 0.97 -5.21 4.95
N SER A 32 0.13 -6.21 4.77
CA SER A 32 0.46 -7.63 4.93
C SER A 32 0.03 -8.41 3.69
N PRO A 33 0.53 -9.65 3.50
CA PRO A 33 0.12 -10.49 2.39
C PRO A 33 -1.38 -10.70 2.31
N ASP A 34 -2.02 -10.89 3.46
CA ASP A 34 -3.46 -11.09 3.55
C ASP A 34 -4.24 -9.84 3.12
N THR A 35 -3.82 -8.65 3.58
CA THR A 35 -4.43 -7.38 3.18
C THR A 35 -4.25 -7.11 1.68
N LEU A 36 -3.08 -7.42 1.12
CA LEU A 36 -2.85 -7.29 -0.32
C LEU A 36 -3.67 -8.30 -1.11
N LYS A 37 -3.78 -9.55 -0.66
CA LYS A 37 -4.61 -10.58 -1.30
C LYS A 37 -6.09 -10.20 -1.27
N ALA A 38 -6.58 -9.68 -0.15
CA ALA A 38 -7.95 -9.16 -0.07
C ALA A 38 -8.18 -7.96 -1.01
N PHE A 39 -7.14 -7.16 -1.25
CA PHE A 39 -7.21 -5.98 -2.12
C PHE A 39 -7.13 -6.32 -3.61
N THR A 40 -6.16 -7.14 -4.02
CA THR A 40 -5.93 -7.49 -5.43
C THR A 40 -6.71 -8.71 -5.87
N SER A 41 -7.25 -9.50 -4.94
CA SER A 41 -7.71 -10.88 -5.16
C SER A 41 -6.65 -11.83 -5.72
N VAL A 42 -5.38 -11.42 -5.67
CA VAL A 42 -4.24 -12.17 -6.20
C VAL A 42 -3.31 -12.53 -5.03
N GLU A 43 -2.85 -13.78 -5.03
CA GLU A 43 -1.90 -14.24 -4.03
C GLU A 43 -0.50 -13.66 -4.28
N ILE A 44 0.21 -13.32 -3.20
CA ILE A 44 1.58 -12.80 -3.32
C ILE A 44 2.50 -13.87 -3.91
N PRO A 45 3.25 -13.54 -4.97
CA PRO A 45 4.23 -14.47 -5.50
C PRO A 45 5.27 -14.84 -4.43
N PRO A 46 5.67 -16.12 -4.34
CA PRO A 46 6.58 -16.59 -3.30
C PRO A 46 7.93 -15.85 -3.29
N ALA A 47 8.38 -15.32 -4.43
CA ALA A 47 9.58 -14.51 -4.56
C ALA A 47 9.54 -13.21 -3.71
N TYR A 48 8.36 -12.64 -3.52
CA TYR A 48 8.16 -11.37 -2.79
C TYR A 48 7.75 -11.58 -1.33
N ARG A 49 7.49 -12.83 -0.91
CA ARG A 49 7.09 -13.15 0.47
C ARG A 49 8.15 -12.75 1.50
N THR A 50 9.43 -12.76 1.09
CA THR A 50 10.57 -12.35 1.92
C THR A 50 10.58 -10.85 2.27
N LEU A 51 9.82 -10.02 1.56
CA LEU A 51 9.66 -8.59 1.86
C LEU A 51 8.80 -8.35 3.10
N PHE A 52 7.96 -9.31 3.46
CA PHE A 52 7.04 -9.22 4.58
C PHE A 52 7.70 -9.85 5.81
N LYS A 53 8.34 -9.03 6.65
CA LYS A 53 9.04 -9.48 7.86
C LYS A 53 8.45 -8.83 9.11
N GLY A 54 8.36 -9.58 10.21
CA GLY A 54 7.89 -9.08 11.50
C GLY A 54 6.76 -9.92 12.09
N LYS A 55 6.21 -9.48 13.23
CA LYS A 55 5.25 -10.25 14.05
C LYS A 55 3.90 -10.54 13.35
N ASN A 56 3.66 -9.99 12.15
CA ASN A 56 2.43 -10.13 11.35
C ASN A 56 2.68 -10.11 9.83
N GLU A 57 3.86 -10.55 9.34
CA GLU A 57 4.22 -10.47 7.91
C GLU A 57 3.97 -9.06 7.34
N LEU A 58 4.53 -8.05 7.97
CA LEU A 58 4.19 -6.67 7.69
C LEU A 58 5.27 -6.04 6.82
N TYR A 59 4.89 -5.49 5.67
CA TYR A 59 5.73 -4.60 4.90
C TYR A 59 5.59 -3.18 5.46
N GLU A 60 6.71 -2.57 5.80
CA GLU A 60 6.79 -1.18 6.23
C GLU A 60 7.77 -0.42 5.33
N ALA A 61 7.29 0.63 4.68
CA ALA A 61 8.11 1.54 3.88
C ALA A 61 7.75 2.99 4.19
N GLY A 62 8.76 3.86 4.18
CA GLY A 62 8.65 5.27 4.56
C GLY A 62 9.86 5.72 5.40
N PRO A 63 9.84 6.96 5.93
CA PRO A 63 8.71 7.88 5.97
C PRO A 63 8.54 8.69 4.67
N TYR A 64 7.29 8.85 4.24
CA TYR A 64 6.87 9.74 3.15
C TYR A 64 6.38 11.07 3.70
N GLU A 65 6.64 12.16 2.99
CA GLU A 65 6.28 13.51 3.48
C GLU A 65 4.80 13.83 3.26
N SER A 66 4.17 13.22 2.26
CA SER A 66 2.77 13.48 1.87
C SER A 66 1.98 12.20 1.55
N ILE A 67 0.65 12.29 1.62
CA ILE A 67 -0.25 11.18 1.26
C ILE A 67 -0.06 10.79 -0.20
N GLU A 68 0.08 11.77 -1.10
CA GLU A 68 0.25 11.55 -2.53
C GLU A 68 1.52 10.75 -2.84
N GLU A 69 2.62 11.07 -2.14
CA GLU A 69 3.89 10.36 -2.28
C GLU A 69 3.78 8.92 -1.80
N GLY A 70 3.21 8.72 -0.61
CA GLY A 70 2.97 7.38 -0.07
C GLY A 70 2.01 6.54 -0.93
N ALA A 71 1.02 7.19 -1.57
CA ALA A 71 0.09 6.52 -2.46
C ALA A 71 0.74 6.11 -3.80
N LYS A 72 1.59 6.98 -4.37
CA LYS A 72 2.38 6.65 -5.57
C LYS A 72 3.33 5.49 -5.31
N GLU A 73 4.03 5.51 -4.18
CA GLU A 73 4.94 4.43 -3.79
C GLU A 73 4.19 3.13 -3.53
N LEU A 74 2.98 3.20 -2.97
CA LEU A 74 2.11 2.03 -2.81
C LEU A 74 1.66 1.46 -4.17
N CYS A 75 1.33 2.31 -5.15
CA CYS A 75 1.06 1.86 -6.52
C CYS A 75 2.25 1.11 -7.11
N LEU A 76 3.44 1.71 -7.05
CA LEU A 76 4.66 1.13 -7.58
C LEU A 76 5.00 -0.19 -6.90
N PHE A 77 4.75 -0.30 -5.60
CA PHE A 77 4.93 -1.53 -4.86
C PHE A 77 3.98 -2.64 -5.32
N ILE A 78 2.69 -2.33 -5.52
CA ILE A 78 1.69 -3.28 -6.05
C ILE A 78 2.05 -3.69 -7.48
N GLU A 79 2.41 -2.73 -8.33
CA GLU A 79 2.89 -2.98 -9.70
C GLU A 79 4.10 -3.90 -9.70
N ARG A 80 5.06 -3.69 -8.80
CA ARG A 80 6.27 -4.50 -8.70
C ARG A 80 5.99 -5.93 -8.25
N ILE A 81 5.09 -6.11 -7.28
CA ILE A 81 4.77 -7.44 -6.74
C ILE A 81 3.91 -8.25 -7.72
N TYR A 82 2.88 -7.62 -8.28
CA TYR A 82 1.84 -8.34 -9.03
C TYR A 82 1.95 -8.16 -10.55
N GLY A 83 2.74 -7.20 -11.03
CA GLY A 83 2.78 -6.83 -12.45
C GLY A 83 1.50 -6.14 -12.94
N ILE A 84 0.67 -5.62 -12.03
CA ILE A 84 -0.64 -5.04 -12.35
C ILE A 84 -0.57 -3.52 -12.23
N THR A 85 -0.94 -2.81 -13.28
CA THR A 85 -1.00 -1.34 -13.28
C THR A 85 -1.89 -0.81 -12.17
N CYS A 86 -1.30 -0.03 -11.27
CA CYS A 86 -1.96 0.57 -10.13
C CYS A 86 -1.80 2.08 -10.20
N ILE A 87 -2.91 2.81 -10.06
CA ILE A 87 -2.93 4.26 -9.99
C ILE A 87 -3.59 4.72 -8.70
N TRP A 88 -3.24 5.92 -8.25
CA TRP A 88 -3.99 6.60 -7.21
C TRP A 88 -4.51 7.88 -7.82
N ASP A 89 -5.80 7.87 -8.16
CA ASP A 89 -6.47 9.02 -8.72
C ASP A 89 -7.82 9.22 -7.99
N PRO A 90 -7.87 10.10 -6.98
CA PRO A 90 -9.10 10.34 -6.22
C PRO A 90 -10.18 11.09 -7.01
N MET A 91 -9.89 11.60 -8.20
CA MET A 91 -10.81 12.36 -9.04
C MET A 91 -11.44 11.52 -10.16
N ARG A 92 -10.83 10.38 -10.51
CA ARG A 92 -11.20 9.53 -11.64
C ARG A 92 -12.18 8.44 -11.24
N LYS A 93 -13.48 8.71 -11.46
CA LYS A 93 -14.61 7.80 -11.26
C LYS A 93 -14.52 6.50 -12.08
#